data_AF-A0A0L7M214-F1
#
_entry.id   AF-A0A0L7M214-F1
#
_cell.length_a   1.000
_cell.length_b   1.000
_cell.length_c   1.000
_cell.angle_alpha   90.00
_cell.angle_beta   90.00
_cell.angle_gamma   90.00
#
_symmetry.space_group_name_H-M   'P 1'
#
loop_
_entity.id
_entity.type
_entity.pdbx_description
1 polymer ?
#
loop_
_entity_poly.entity_id
_entity_poly.type
_entity_poly.pdbx_seq_one_letter_code
_entity_poly.pdbx_strand_id
1 'polypeptide(L)'
;MARSKVKKVKPRKKKPLKLDKQFNCPFCSYKKSVDIKLHRSKGIGELACLKCGVKYVNQITSLDECIDVYSEWVDKCLEANKKGCNEFFFNDDLLSLNNLEDKDIIDQTIE
;
A
#
# COMPACT_ATOMS: atom_id res chain seq x y z
N MET A 1 -36.21 29.00 -41.91
CA MET A 1 -35.58 27.83 -41.27
C MET A 1 -34.44 28.29 -40.38
N ALA A 2 -34.61 28.32 -39.05
CA ALA A 2 -33.55 28.75 -38.12
C ALA A 2 -32.80 27.51 -37.58
N ARG A 3 -31.50 27.41 -37.85
CA ARG A 3 -30.63 26.34 -37.31
C ARG A 3 -30.27 26.67 -35.86
N SER A 4 -30.93 26.03 -34.90
CA SER A 4 -30.59 26.15 -33.49
C SER A 4 -29.19 25.58 -33.21
N LYS A 5 -28.31 26.41 -32.66
CA LYS A 5 -26.91 26.08 -32.35
C LYS A 5 -26.84 25.22 -31.08
N VAL A 6 -26.62 23.91 -31.26
CA VAL A 6 -26.38 22.98 -30.16
C VAL A 6 -25.08 23.36 -29.45
N LYS A 7 -25.17 23.80 -28.20
CA LYS A 7 -24.01 24.09 -27.34
C LYS A 7 -23.38 22.75 -26.94
N LYS A 8 -22.21 22.44 -27.48
CA LYS A 8 -21.41 21.27 -27.08
C LYS A 8 -20.98 21.44 -25.62
N VAL A 9 -21.59 20.68 -24.72
CA VAL A 9 -21.18 20.63 -23.30
C VAL A 9 -19.79 20.02 -23.23
N LYS A 10 -18.81 20.80 -22.75
CA LYS A 10 -17.42 20.33 -22.60
C LYS A 10 -17.40 19.18 -21.59
N PRO A 11 -16.81 18.01 -21.92
CA PRO A 11 -16.74 16.89 -20.98
C PRO A 11 -15.97 17.31 -19.73
N ARG A 12 -16.59 17.15 -18.56
CA ARG A 12 -15.95 17.43 -17.28
C ARG A 12 -14.78 16.45 -17.11
N LYS A 13 -13.55 16.95 -17.10
CA LYS A 13 -12.35 16.14 -16.84
C LYS A 13 -12.52 15.50 -15.47
N LYS A 14 -12.55 14.16 -15.42
CA LYS A 14 -12.56 13.40 -14.17
C LYS A 14 -11.29 13.77 -13.41
N LYS A 15 -11.43 14.29 -12.18
CA LYS A 15 -10.29 14.60 -11.33
C LYS A 15 -9.58 13.28 -11.02
N PRO A 16 -8.24 13.23 -11.05
CA PRO A 16 -7.52 12.03 -10.66
C PRO A 16 -7.93 11.67 -9.23
N LEU A 17 -8.25 10.38 -9.04
CA LEU A 17 -8.55 9.82 -7.72
C LEU A 17 -7.29 10.00 -6.88
N LYS A 18 -7.35 10.86 -5.87
CA LYS A 18 -6.24 11.02 -4.93
C LYS A 18 -6.26 9.78 -4.05
N LEU A 19 -5.21 8.98 -4.10
CA LEU A 19 -5.00 7.92 -3.12
C LEU A 19 -5.02 8.52 -1.72
N ASP A 20 -5.66 7.81 -0.81
CA ASP A 20 -5.84 8.26 0.56
C ASP A 20 -4.48 8.26 1.27
N LYS A 21 -4.20 9.33 2.01
CA LYS A 21 -2.92 9.54 2.70
C LYS A 21 -2.98 9.13 4.17
N GLN A 22 -4.09 8.52 4.61
CA GLN A 22 -4.34 8.27 6.03
C GLN A 22 -3.88 6.87 6.41
N PHE A 23 -2.69 6.79 7.01
CA PHE A 23 -2.11 5.54 7.49
C PHE A 23 -2.08 5.46 9.03
N ASN A 24 -1.88 4.25 9.55
CA ASN A 24 -1.79 3.99 10.98
C ASN A 24 -0.35 4.16 11.46
N CYS A 25 -0.13 4.64 12.69
CA CYS A 25 1.21 4.75 13.25
C CYS A 25 1.56 3.49 14.05
N PRO A 26 2.71 2.81 13.80
CA PRO A 26 3.15 1.64 14.56
C PRO A 26 3.55 1.97 16.00
N PHE A 27 3.79 3.24 16.34
CA PHE A 27 4.22 3.65 17.68
C PHE A 27 3.07 4.04 18.62
N CYS A 28 2.04 4.73 18.10
CA CYS A 28 0.98 5.28 18.95
C CYS A 28 -0.40 4.62 18.76
N SER A 29 -0.51 3.59 17.91
CA SER A 29 -1.74 2.81 17.63
C SER A 29 -3.01 3.61 17.30
N TYR A 30 -2.89 4.91 17.01
CA TYR A 30 -4.00 5.73 16.53
C TYR A 30 -4.19 5.53 15.03
N LYS A 31 -5.45 5.31 14.65
CA LYS A 31 -5.85 5.17 13.24
C LYS A 31 -5.63 6.49 12.51
N LYS A 32 -5.20 6.44 11.25
CA LYS A 32 -5.19 7.61 10.33
C LYS A 32 -4.43 8.84 10.87
N SER A 33 -3.32 8.60 11.56
CA SER A 33 -2.58 9.65 12.30
C SER A 33 -1.27 10.08 11.62
N VAL A 34 -0.93 9.45 10.49
CA VAL A 34 0.27 9.73 9.71
C VAL A 34 -0.09 10.55 8.48
N ASP A 35 0.63 11.65 8.25
CA ASP A 35 0.58 12.46 7.03
C ASP A 35 1.84 12.23 6.19
N ILE A 36 1.67 12.13 4.88
CA ILE A 36 2.76 11.86 3.92
C ILE A 36 2.80 12.93 2.83
N LYS A 37 3.96 13.58 2.70
CA LYS A 37 4.25 14.61 1.71
C LYS A 37 5.35 14.12 0.76
N LEU A 38 5.03 14.04 -0.52
CA LEU A 38 5.96 13.60 -1.56
C LEU A 38 6.51 14.84 -2.27
N HIS A 39 7.80 15.12 -2.08
CA HIS A 39 8.53 16.16 -2.77
C HIS A 39 9.21 15.58 -4.02
N ARG A 40 8.40 15.30 -5.06
CA ARG A 40 8.88 14.70 -6.33
C ARG A 40 10.00 15.49 -7.01
N SER A 41 10.01 16.82 -6.88
CA SER A 41 11.09 17.65 -7.43
C SER A 41 12.46 17.38 -6.81
N LYS A 42 12.50 16.87 -5.57
CA LYS A 42 13.73 16.54 -4.85
C LYS A 42 13.98 15.04 -4.76
N GLY A 43 13.01 14.21 -5.18
CA GLY A 43 13.03 12.77 -4.94
C GLY A 43 12.99 12.41 -3.46
N ILE A 44 12.28 13.18 -2.64
CA ILE A 44 12.21 12.97 -1.18
C ILE A 44 10.75 12.80 -0.74
N GLY A 45 10.47 11.75 0.03
CA GLY A 45 9.21 11.51 0.72
C GLY A 45 9.34 11.81 2.21
N GLU A 46 8.48 12.67 2.74
CA GLU A 46 8.43 13.06 4.15
C GLU A 46 7.18 12.48 4.80
N LEU A 47 7.36 11.78 5.90
CA LEU A 47 6.30 11.18 6.73
C LEU A 47 6.34 11.81 8.11
N ALA A 48 5.18 12.24 8.61
CA ALA A 48 5.06 12.78 9.97
C ALA A 48 3.81 12.26 10.67
N CYS A 49 3.95 11.75 11.88
CA CYS A 49 2.80 11.42 12.72
C CYS A 49 2.37 12.62 13.57
N LEU A 50 1.08 12.96 13.51
CA LEU A 50 0.50 14.10 14.23
C LEU A 50 0.33 13.85 15.74
N LYS A 51 0.40 12.59 16.20
CA LYS A 51 0.17 12.22 17.60
C LYS A 51 1.47 12.06 18.39
N CYS A 52 2.39 11.24 17.88
CA CYS A 52 3.68 11.00 18.54
C CYS A 52 4.80 11.93 18.05
N GLY A 53 4.60 12.69 16.97
CA GLY A 53 5.60 13.61 16.43
C GLY A 53 6.78 12.95 15.72
N VAL A 54 6.72 11.63 15.49
CA VAL A 54 7.75 10.91 14.73
C VAL A 54 7.80 11.44 13.31
N LYS A 55 9.01 11.71 12.83
CA LYS A 55 9.31 12.18 11.48
C LYS A 55 10.25 11.19 10.81
N TYR A 56 9.95 10.87 9.56
CA TYR A 56 10.75 9.97 8.75
C TYR A 56 10.87 10.55 7.34
N VAL A 57 12.06 10.40 6.75
CA VAL A 57 12.36 10.92 5.42
C VAL A 57 13.00 9.79 4.62
N ASN A 58 12.51 9.58 3.40
CA ASN A 58 13.03 8.59 2.49
C ASN A 58 13.26 9.13 1.08
N GLN A 59 14.12 8.47 0.31
CA GLN A 59 14.30 8.72 -1.11
C GLN A 59 13.16 8.08 -1.89
N ILE A 60 12.56 8.83 -2.81
CA ILE A 60 11.44 8.37 -3.64
C ILE A 60 11.74 8.60 -5.11
N THR A 61 11.18 7.74 -5.95
CA THR A 61 11.15 7.91 -7.40
C THR A 61 9.83 8.54 -7.85
N SER A 62 9.71 8.83 -9.14
CA SER A 62 8.47 9.38 -9.72
C SER A 62 7.31 8.37 -9.75
N LEU A 63 7.61 7.08 -9.63
CA LEU A 63 6.64 5.99 -9.63
C LEU A 63 6.09 5.71 -8.24
N ASP A 64 6.81 6.13 -7.19
CA ASP A 64 6.40 5.93 -5.81
C ASP A 64 5.16 6.77 -5.44
N GLU A 65 4.35 6.11 -4.62
CA GLU A 65 3.11 6.57 -4.07
C GLU A 65 3.24 6.70 -2.53
N CYS A 66 2.17 7.16 -1.88
CA CYS A 66 2.21 7.36 -0.43
C CYS A 66 2.31 6.03 0.33
N ILE A 67 1.87 4.93 -0.29
CA ILE A 67 1.96 3.58 0.31
C ILE A 67 3.39 3.07 0.35
N ASP A 68 4.20 3.31 -0.69
CA ASP A 68 5.58 2.82 -0.78
C ASP A 68 6.47 3.42 0.31
N VAL A 69 6.29 4.72 0.58
CA VAL A 69 6.98 5.41 1.69
C VAL A 69 6.54 4.86 3.05
N TYR A 70 5.26 4.48 3.17
CA TYR A 70 4.73 3.93 4.41
C TYR A 70 5.24 2.50 4.67
N SER A 71 5.24 1.63 3.66
CA SER A 71 5.76 0.26 3.79
C SER A 71 7.22 0.28 4.18
N GLU A 72 8.05 1.07 3.48
CA GLU A 72 9.48 1.11 3.79
C GLU A 72 9.77 1.66 5.20
N TRP A 73 8.97 2.61 5.67
CA TRP A 73 9.08 3.09 7.04
C TRP A 73 8.72 2.01 8.06
N VAL A 74 7.63 1.27 7.82
CA VAL A 74 7.20 0.16 8.69
C VAL A 74 8.25 -0.94 8.68
N ASP A 75 8.78 -1.31 7.53
CA ASP A 75 9.84 -2.31 7.39
C ASP A 75 11.09 -1.91 8.17
N LYS A 76 11.52 -0.64 8.09
CA LYS A 76 12.64 -0.12 8.88
C LYS A 76 12.35 -0.12 10.39
N CYS A 77 11.12 0.19 10.80
CA CYS A 77 10.72 0.10 12.20
C CYS A 77 10.74 -1.36 12.69
N LEU A 78 10.22 -2.27 11.88
CA LEU A 78 10.22 -3.70 12.16
C LEU A 78 11.65 -4.24 12.20
N GLU A 79 12.52 -3.86 11.27
CA GLU A 79 13.92 -4.30 11.22
C GLU A 79 14.72 -3.79 12.43
N ALA A 80 14.52 -2.53 12.83
CA ALA A 80 15.10 -1.99 14.05
C ALA A 80 14.68 -2.79 15.30
N ASN A 81 13.45 -3.33 15.30
CA ASN A 81 12.91 -4.17 16.37
C ASN A 81 13.28 -5.66 16.23
N LYS A 82 13.46 -6.17 15.01
CA LYS A 82 13.76 -7.58 14.64
C LYS A 82 15.18 -8.02 14.96
N LYS A 83 15.96 -7.21 15.67
CA LYS A 83 17.09 -7.71 16.47
C LYS A 83 16.67 -8.79 17.49
N GLY A 84 15.37 -9.12 17.59
CA GLY A 84 14.87 -10.48 17.90
C GLY A 84 13.81 -10.99 16.90
N CYS A 85 14.23 -11.90 16.00
CA CYS A 85 13.45 -12.95 15.31
C CYS A 85 12.48 -12.64 14.13
N ASN A 86 12.76 -13.37 13.03
CA ASN A 86 11.97 -13.89 11.89
C ASN A 86 11.27 -12.94 10.88
N GLU A 87 11.82 -12.95 9.66
CA GLU A 87 11.11 -12.82 8.38
C GLU A 87 9.77 -13.57 8.41
N PHE A 88 8.65 -13.01 7.96
CA PHE A 88 8.09 -13.28 6.63
C PHE A 88 6.82 -12.40 6.49
N PHE A 89 6.77 -11.48 5.53
CA PHE A 89 5.54 -10.71 5.24
C PHE A 89 4.95 -10.99 3.84
N PHE A 90 5.24 -12.12 3.18
CA PHE A 90 4.67 -12.36 1.85
C PHE A 90 4.24 -13.79 1.48
N ASN A 91 4.16 -14.76 2.40
CA ASN A 91 3.74 -16.13 2.05
C ASN A 91 2.61 -16.69 2.94
N ASP A 92 1.52 -15.93 3.11
CA ASP A 92 0.27 -16.52 3.63
C ASP A 92 -0.67 -16.98 2.49
N ASP A 93 -0.50 -16.48 1.26
CA ASP A 93 -1.44 -16.76 0.14
C ASP A 93 -0.91 -17.77 -0.92
N LEU A 94 0.38 -18.15 -0.90
CA LEU A 94 0.98 -19.05 -1.90
C LEU A 94 1.37 -20.44 -1.34
N LEU A 95 0.75 -20.88 -0.25
CA LEU A 95 0.88 -22.25 0.28
C LEU A 95 -0.44 -23.01 0.30
N SER A 96 -1.53 -22.40 -0.17
CA SER A 96 -2.86 -23.01 -0.26
C SER A 96 -3.13 -23.69 -1.61
N LEU A 97 -2.29 -23.47 -2.64
CA LEU A 97 -2.47 -24.02 -3.99
C LEU A 97 -1.47 -25.11 -4.39
N ASN A 98 -0.41 -25.36 -3.61
CA ASN A 98 0.59 -26.40 -3.92
C ASN A 98 0.40 -27.69 -3.10
N ASN A 99 -0.74 -27.86 -2.42
CA ASN A 99 -1.05 -29.05 -1.60
C ASN A 99 -2.34 -29.77 -2.00
N LEU A 100 -2.77 -29.69 -3.27
CA LEU A 100 -3.94 -30.45 -3.72
C LEU A 100 -3.79 -31.19 -5.06
N GLU A 101 -2.56 -31.52 -5.44
CA GLU A 101 -2.30 -32.50 -6.51
C GLU A 101 -1.21 -33.46 -6.02
N ASP A 102 -1.64 -34.52 -5.29
CA ASP A 102 -1.42 -35.93 -5.67
C ASP A 102 -1.47 -36.90 -4.47
N LYS A 103 -2.26 -37.97 -4.67
CA LYS A 103 -2.44 -39.24 -3.92
C LYS A 103 -3.44 -39.18 -2.75
N ASP A 104 -4.53 -39.94 -2.71
CA ASP A 104 -4.74 -41.32 -3.14
C ASP A 104 -6.13 -41.55 -3.78
N ILE A 105 -6.16 -41.66 -5.12
CA ILE A 105 -7.03 -42.64 -5.79
C ILE A 105 -6.26 -43.97 -5.67
N ILE A 106 -6.96 -45.07 -5.41
CA ILE A 106 -6.48 -46.44 -5.11
C ILE A 106 -6.38 -46.70 -3.59
N ASP A 107 -7.49 -47.08 -2.97
CA ASP A 107 -7.71 -48.46 -2.48
C ASP A 107 -9.01 -48.56 -1.67
N GLN A 108 -10.13 -48.83 -2.34
CA GLN A 108 -11.32 -49.44 -1.73
C GLN A 108 -11.97 -50.36 -2.78
N THR A 109 -11.25 -51.42 -3.15
CA THR A 109 -11.83 -52.67 -3.65
C THR A 109 -11.34 -53.75 -2.67
N ILE A 110 -12.25 -54.59 -2.16
CA ILE A 110 -12.08 -55.64 -1.10
C ILE A 110 -12.32 -55.04 0.31
N GLU A 111 -13.33 -55.40 1.12
CA GLU A 111 -14.31 -56.51 1.20
C GLU A 111 -15.77 -56.07 1.01
#